data_AF-A0A939U1W7-F1
#
_entry.id   AF-A0A939U1W7-F1
#
_cell.length_a   1.000
_cell.length_b   1.000
_cell.length_c   1.000
_cell.angle_alpha   90.00
_cell.angle_beta   90.00
_cell.angle_gamma   90.00
#
_symmetry.space_group_name_H-M   'P 1'
#
loop_
_entity.id
_entity.type
_entity.pdbx_description
1 polymer ?
#
loop_
_entity_poly.entity_id
_entity_poly.type
_entity_poly.pdbx_seq_one_letter_code
_entity_poly.pdbx_strand_id
1 'polypeptide(L)'
;MADEYDWFSLDFWAEELEKKYPSTNLFSLSDQKLSEMLLSLEAAKGMSALPTKKSYFSALRSAWTVVQYGGDDSKDIPDAYI
;
A
#
# COMPACT_ATOMS: atom_id res chain seq x y z
N MET A 1 -17.27 -5.82 14.20
CA MET A 1 -16.65 -6.22 12.91
C MET A 1 -15.42 -5.34 12.63
N ALA A 2 -14.54 -5.14 13.62
CA ALA A 2 -13.35 -4.27 13.51
C ALA A 2 -12.05 -5.01 13.87
N ASP A 3 -12.11 -6.35 13.94
CA ASP A 3 -11.05 -7.23 14.47
C ASP A 3 -10.16 -7.84 13.38
N GLU A 4 -10.45 -7.61 12.09
CA GLU A 4 -9.74 -8.28 10.99
C GLU A 4 -8.70 -7.42 10.27
N TYR A 5 -8.63 -6.12 10.57
CA TYR A 5 -7.68 -5.22 9.94
C TYR A 5 -6.61 -4.85 10.95
N ASP A 6 -5.61 -5.72 11.10
CA ASP A 6 -4.39 -5.35 11.80
C ASP A 6 -3.49 -4.53 10.86
N TRP A 7 -2.64 -3.66 11.42
CA TRP A 7 -1.65 -2.93 10.64
C TRP A 7 -0.78 -3.85 9.78
N PHE A 8 -0.55 -5.11 10.18
CA PHE A 8 0.21 -6.12 9.44
C PHE A 8 -0.42 -6.59 8.13
N SER A 9 -1.69 -6.25 7.84
CA SER A 9 -2.32 -6.52 6.54
C SER A 9 -1.81 -5.54 5.46
N LEU A 10 -0.55 -5.68 5.08
CA LEU A 10 0.17 -4.74 4.21
C LEU A 10 -0.50 -4.56 2.84
N ASP A 11 -1.00 -5.65 2.24
CA ASP A 11 -1.68 -5.60 0.93
C ASP A 11 -2.96 -4.75 1.00
N PHE A 12 -3.77 -4.92 2.06
CA PHE A 12 -4.97 -4.12 2.28
C PHE A 12 -4.64 -2.63 2.38
N TRP A 13 -3.63 -2.26 3.17
CA TRP A 13 -3.23 -0.87 3.33
C TRP A 13 -2.64 -0.28 2.06
N ALA A 14 -1.89 -1.07 1.29
CA ALA A 14 -1.38 -0.69 -0.02
C ALA A 14 -2.51 -0.41 -1.01
N GLU A 15 -3.54 -1.26 -1.06
CA GLU A 15 -4.72 -1.05 -1.91
C GLU A 15 -5.52 0.19 -1.49
N GLU A 16 -5.73 0.41 -0.20
CA GLU A 16 -6.44 1.61 0.28
C GLU A 16 -5.66 2.89 -0.01
N LEU A 17 -4.33 2.85 0.10
CA LEU A 17 -3.46 3.96 -0.28
C LEU A 17 -3.49 4.22 -1.79
N GLU A 18 -3.47 3.18 -2.63
CA GLU A 18 -3.58 3.33 -4.08
C GLU A 18 -4.93 3.92 -4.48
N LYS A 19 -6.03 3.44 -3.92
CA LYS A 19 -7.38 3.96 -4.21
C LYS A 19 -7.48 5.46 -3.92
N LYS A 20 -6.86 5.92 -2.83
CA LYS A 20 -6.93 7.33 -2.39
C LYS A 20 -5.86 8.22 -3.02
N TYR A 21 -4.69 7.66 -3.33
CA TYR A 21 -3.52 8.42 -3.78
C TYR A 21 -2.78 7.72 -4.95
N PRO A 22 -3.46 7.42 -6.08
CA PRO A 22 -2.93 6.56 -7.14
C PRO A 22 -1.72 7.15 -7.89
N SER A 23 -1.56 8.47 -7.87
CA SER A 23 -0.45 9.16 -8.54
C SER A 23 0.75 9.43 -7.61
N THR A 24 0.81 8.77 -6.45
CA THR A 24 1.90 8.99 -5.51
C THR A 24 3.20 8.39 -6.05
N ASN A 25 4.26 9.20 -6.10
CA ASN A 25 5.59 8.69 -6.40
C ASN A 25 6.19 8.03 -5.16
N LEU A 26 6.12 6.70 -5.09
CA LEU A 26 6.58 5.91 -3.95
C LEU A 26 8.10 6.01 -3.73
N PHE A 27 8.89 6.25 -4.77
CA PHE A 27 10.36 6.35 -4.66
C PHE A 27 10.80 7.59 -3.88
N SER A 28 10.02 8.68 -3.95
CA SER A 28 10.30 9.92 -3.22
C SER A 28 9.47 10.08 -1.95
N LEU A 29 8.61 9.10 -1.65
CA LEU A 29 7.75 9.15 -0.47
C LEU A 29 8.60 8.98 0.79
N SER A 30 8.37 9.81 1.81
CA SER A 30 9.01 9.65 3.12
C SER A 30 8.13 8.81 4.05
N ASP A 31 8.74 8.15 5.04
CA ASP A 31 7.99 7.33 6.01
C ASP A 31 7.02 8.19 6.84
N GLN A 32 7.40 9.43 7.14
CA GLN A 32 6.52 10.39 7.79
C GLN A 32 5.30 10.69 6.94
N LYS A 33 5.49 10.95 5.64
CA LYS A 33 4.37 11.25 4.75
C LYS A 33 3.47 10.03 4.54
N LEU A 34 4.06 8.84 4.43
CA LEU A 34 3.34 7.57 4.35
C LEU A 34 2.48 7.32 5.61
N SER A 35 3.02 7.60 6.79
CA SER A 35 2.29 7.55 8.07
C SER A 35 1.09 8.50 8.09
N GLU A 36 1.28 9.76 7.66
CA GLU A 36 0.18 10.73 7.57
C GLU A 36 -0.91 10.27 6.59
N MET A 37 -0.51 9.69 5.45
CA MET A 37 -1.44 9.19 4.43
C MET A 37 -2.26 8.01 4.96
N LEU A 38 -1.64 7.07 5.67
CA LEU A 38 -2.32 5.94 6.34
C LEU A 38 -3.32 6.42 7.37
N LEU A 39 -2.91 7.31 8.28
CA LEU A 39 -3.80 7.84 9.33
C LEU A 39 -4.94 8.68 8.77
N SER A 40 -4.80 9.17 7.53
CA SER A 40 -5.86 9.89 6.82
C SER A 40 -6.87 8.96 6.13
N LEU A 41 -6.69 7.64 6.15
CA LEU A 41 -7.64 6.69 5.58
C LEU A 41 -8.84 6.51 6.52
N GLU A 42 -10.04 6.40 5.93
CA GLU A 42 -11.26 6.11 6.72
C GLU A 42 -11.15 4.74 7.40
N ALA A 43 -10.52 3.76 6.73
CA ALA A 43 -10.26 2.43 7.28
C ALA A 43 -9.36 2.44 8.54
N ALA A 44 -8.52 3.47 8.70
CA ALA A 44 -7.67 3.64 9.87
C ALA A 44 -8.41 4.28 11.06
N LYS A 45 -9.66 4.76 10.89
CA LYS A 45 -10.43 5.38 11.98
C LYS A 45 -10.72 4.36 13.08
N GLY A 46 -10.30 4.69 14.30
CA GLY A 46 -10.51 3.84 15.47
C GLY A 46 -9.48 2.73 15.65
N MET A 47 -8.46 2.66 14.79
CA MET A 47 -7.34 1.74 14.98
C MET A 47 -6.36 2.24 16.04
N SER A 48 -5.65 1.28 16.65
CA SER A 48 -4.53 1.54 17.55
C SER A 48 -3.40 2.30 16.84
N ALA A 49 -2.49 2.90 17.60
CA ALA A 49 -1.35 3.63 17.05
C ALA A 49 -0.55 2.80 16.02
N LEU A 50 -0.06 3.48 14.99
CA LEU A 50 0.75 2.86 13.93
C LEU A 50 1.95 2.08 14.48
N PRO A 51 2.40 1.01 13.80
CA PRO A 51 3.62 0.31 14.16
C PRO A 51 4.83 1.25 14.11
N THR A 52 5.63 1.27 15.17
CA THR A 52 6.84 2.11 15.24
C THR A 52 8.06 1.49 14.54
N LYS A 53 7.93 0.26 14.03
CA LYS A 53 9.03 -0.46 13.37
C LYS A 53 9.26 0.13 11.97
N LYS A 54 10.47 0.63 11.70
CA LYS A 54 10.87 1.11 10.36
C LYS A 54 10.65 0.08 9.25
N SER A 55 10.80 -1.22 9.56
CA SER A 55 10.56 -2.31 8.61
C SER A 55 9.11 -2.34 8.09
N TYR A 56 8.15 -1.85 8.87
CA TYR A 56 6.75 -1.78 8.47
C TYR A 56 6.55 -0.86 7.25
N PHE A 57 7.03 0.38 7.34
CA PHE A 57 6.87 1.36 6.26
C PHE A 57 7.60 0.94 4.98
N SER A 58 8.76 0.30 5.11
CA SER A 58 9.45 -0.29 3.97
C SER A 58 8.63 -1.41 3.32
N ALA A 59 8.07 -2.33 4.12
CA ALA A 59 7.29 -3.45 3.60
C ALA A 59 5.98 -2.97 2.96
N LEU A 60 5.30 -2.00 3.57
CA LEU A 60 4.11 -1.38 3.02
C LEU A 60 4.39 -0.67 1.69
N ARG A 61 5.51 0.08 1.60
CA ARG A 61 5.90 0.72 0.35
C ARG A 61 6.18 -0.30 -0.75
N SER A 62 6.80 -1.43 -0.41
CA SER A 62 7.01 -2.53 -1.37
C SER A 62 5.68 -3.11 -1.84
N ALA A 63 4.75 -3.40 -0.92
CA ALA A 63 3.41 -3.88 -1.27
C ALA A 63 2.67 -2.87 -2.18
N TRP A 64 2.71 -1.59 -1.84
CA TRP A 64 2.09 -0.55 -2.64
C TRP A 64 2.74 -0.38 -4.02
N THR A 65 4.05 -0.56 -4.13
CA THR A 65 4.72 -0.59 -5.44
C THR A 65 4.21 -1.75 -6.30
N VAL A 66 3.98 -2.92 -5.70
CA VAL A 66 3.38 -4.06 -6.41
C VAL A 66 1.94 -3.75 -6.83
N VAL A 67 1.16 -3.06 -6.01
CA VAL A 67 -0.20 -2.64 -6.39
C VAL A 67 -0.18 -1.63 -7.54
N GLN A 68 0.71 -0.63 -7.50
CA GLN A 68 0.77 0.46 -8.48
C GLN A 68 1.37 0.02 -9.83
N TYR A 69 2.35 -0.90 -9.82
CA TYR A 69 3.10 -1.30 -11.02
C TYR A 69 3.02 -2.80 -11.35
N GLY A 70 2.71 -3.66 -10.39
CA GLY A 70 2.65 -5.11 -10.57
C GLY A 70 1.35 -5.62 -11.19
N GLY A 71 0.35 -4.74 -11.38
CA GLY A 71 -0.90 -5.07 -12.06
C GLY A 71 -0.81 -5.16 -13.60
N ASP A 72 0.33 -4.79 -14.19
CA ASP A 72 0.49 -4.62 -15.65
C ASP A 72 1.52 -5.58 -16.30
N ASP A 73 1.81 -6.73 -15.67
CA ASP A 73 2.67 -7.78 -16.28
C ASP A 73 1.89 -9.07 -16.62
N SER A 74 0.55 -9.01 -16.67
CA SER A 74 -0.30 -10.16 -17.05
C SER A 74 -1.27 -9.88 -18.19
N LYS A 75 -1.03 -8.82 -18.98
CA LYS A 75 -1.82 -8.52 -20.19
C LYS A 75 -1.02 -8.10 -21.43
N ASP A 76 0.27 -8.39 -21.50
CA ASP A 76 1.02 -8.33 -22.76
C ASP A 76 1.94 -9.56 -22.89
N ILE A 77 1.35 -10.75 -22.88
CA ILE A 77 1.90 -11.81 -23.72
C ILE A 77 1.19 -11.60 -25.06
N PRO A 78 1.82 -10.98 -26.08
CA PRO A 78 1.29 -11.08 -27.43
C PRO A 78 1.21 -12.56 -27.76
N ASP A 79 0.01 -13.01 -28.13
CA ASP A 79 -0.29 -14.35 -28.62
C ASP A 79 0.41 -14.56 -29.98
N ALA A 80 1.74 -14.58 -29.97
CA ALA A 80 2.57 -14.68 -31.16
C ALA A 80 3.84 -15.48 -30.83
N TYR A 81 3.93 -16.65 -31.49
CA TYR A 81 4.95 -17.72 -31.39
C TYR A 81 4.74 -18.60 -30.16
N ILE A 82 4.27 -19.85 -30.30
CA ILE A 82 4.77 -20.95 -31.17
C ILE A 82 3.61 -21.84 -31.61
#